data_AF-A0A926HEC6-F1
#
_entry.id   AF-A0A926HEC6-F1
#
_cell.length_a   1.000
_cell.length_b   1.000
_cell.length_c   1.000
_cell.angle_alpha   90.00
_cell.angle_beta   90.00
_cell.angle_gamma   90.00
#
_symmetry.space_group_name_H-M   'P 1'
#
loop_
_entity.id
_entity.type
_entity.pdbx_description
1 polymer ?
#
loop_
_entity_poly.entity_id
_entity_poly.type
_entity_poly.pdbx_seq_one_letter_code
_entity_poly.pdbx_strand_id
1 'polypeptide(L)'
;MTIRIGRPEWTLAALLLSYILLSFIPGTGFWKLVVSVAGAVVLLRITRTVVKQLLWRLRNRLITAYIFIALVPVVLITLLSGLGVGLLGGQLSIYLVTSELERRTSTLRGTIEFLARDDFGMRDGWAERVAPVLESRNPGLELLVQDRTLWSYPADARLSPPPAGWKSGSGLLLKDGRLYGWAHTEHKGRRVIALVPITREFLGTLAPDVCESSILDLRSTRSILHESLPGAEFSHNRFPPAVNRLDFEIDWGSPIPVHLWEQANQVEDRWLTIRTRPSA
;
A
#
# COMPACT_ATOMS: atom_id res chain seq x y z
N MET A 1 29.40 -19.77 36.21
CA MET A 1 30.46 -18.78 35.88
C MET A 1 31.20 -18.47 37.17
N THR A 2 32.29 -19.21 37.41
CA THR A 2 33.07 -19.23 38.64
C THR A 2 33.75 -17.89 38.84
N ILE A 3 33.34 -17.16 39.88
CA ILE A 3 34.03 -15.96 40.33
C ILE A 3 35.41 -16.44 40.77
N ARG A 4 36.45 -16.09 40.00
CA ARG A 4 37.84 -16.33 40.34
C ARG A 4 38.15 -15.42 41.52
N ILE A 5 37.86 -15.94 42.71
CA ILE A 5 38.10 -15.34 44.01
C ILE A 5 39.58 -15.02 44.08
N GLY A 6 39.88 -13.73 43.99
CA GLY A 6 41.24 -13.24 43.95
C GLY A 6 41.97 -13.54 45.26
N ARG A 7 43.27 -13.29 45.24
CA ARG A 7 44.19 -13.42 46.37
C ARG A 7 43.96 -12.51 47.60
N PRO A 8 43.05 -11.50 47.68
CA PRO A 8 43.01 -10.65 48.88
C PRO A 8 42.32 -11.28 50.09
N GLU A 9 41.53 -12.35 49.92
CA GLU A 9 40.85 -13.02 51.04
C GLU A 9 41.85 -13.66 52.02
N TRP A 10 42.92 -14.24 51.48
CA TRP A 10 44.01 -14.82 52.26
C TRP A 10 44.79 -13.77 53.05
N THR A 11 44.91 -12.55 52.53
CA THR A 11 45.58 -11.45 53.25
C THR A 11 44.73 -10.88 54.39
N LEU A 12 43.40 -10.83 54.23
CA LEU A 12 42.48 -10.45 55.29
C LEU A 12 42.39 -11.54 56.35
N ALA A 13 42.33 -12.82 55.95
CA ALA A 13 42.35 -13.96 56.86
C ALA A 13 43.67 -14.02 57.64
N ALA A 14 44.81 -13.79 56.99
CA ALA A 14 46.11 -13.73 57.67
C ALA A 14 46.23 -12.54 58.63
N LEU A 15 45.71 -11.36 58.27
CA LEU A 15 45.68 -10.20 59.18
C LEU A 15 44.73 -10.41 60.37
N LEU A 16 43.54 -10.99 60.15
CA LEU A 16 42.60 -11.37 61.22
C LEU A 16 43.19 -12.45 62.13
N LEU A 17 43.83 -13.47 61.56
CA LEU A 17 44.51 -14.52 62.31
C LEU A 17 45.69 -13.95 63.10
N SER A 18 46.46 -13.02 62.54
CA SER A 18 47.53 -12.31 63.26
C SER A 18 46.99 -11.43 64.38
N TYR A 19 45.84 -10.77 64.18
CA TYR A 19 45.17 -9.96 65.20
C TYR A 19 44.64 -10.83 66.34
N ILE A 20 44.07 -11.98 66.02
CA ILE A 20 43.58 -12.98 66.99
C ILE A 20 44.75 -13.62 67.75
N LEU A 21 45.87 -13.95 67.10
CA LEU A 21 47.07 -14.44 67.79
C LEU A 21 47.65 -13.39 68.75
N LEU A 22 47.67 -12.12 68.35
CA LEU A 22 48.14 -11.02 69.20
C LEU A 22 47.17 -10.67 70.34
N SER A 23 45.89 -11.03 70.26
CA SER A 23 44.94 -10.74 71.34
C SER A 23 45.17 -11.59 72.59
N PHE A 24 45.76 -12.77 72.45
CA PHE A 24 46.08 -13.69 73.55
C PHE A 24 47.35 -13.32 74.34
N ILE A 25 48.14 -12.35 73.89
CA ILE A 25 49.40 -11.94 74.54
C ILE A 25 49.22 -10.57 75.25
N PRO A 26 49.31 -10.48 76.59
CA PRO A 26 49.25 -9.20 77.30
C PRO A 26 50.56 -8.39 77.10
N GLY A 27 50.44 -7.09 76.81
CA GLY A 27 51.56 -6.17 76.58
C GLY A 27 51.77 -5.68 75.13
N THR A 28 50.91 -6.06 74.18
CA THR A 28 51.10 -5.85 72.73
C THR A 28 50.23 -4.73 72.12
N GLY A 29 49.90 -3.69 72.90
CA GLY A 29 48.98 -2.62 72.47
C GLY A 29 49.40 -1.89 71.19
N PHE A 30 50.70 -1.63 71.02
CA PHE A 30 51.25 -0.98 69.83
C PHE A 30 51.03 -1.82 68.56
N TRP A 31 51.28 -3.13 68.61
CA TRP A 31 51.12 -4.01 67.46
C TRP A 31 49.65 -4.22 67.06
N LYS A 32 48.72 -4.17 68.02
CA LYS A 32 47.27 -4.20 67.73
C LYS A 32 46.83 -2.97 66.93
N LEU A 33 47.39 -1.79 67.20
CA LEU A 33 47.16 -0.57 66.42
C LEU A 33 47.77 -0.66 65.01
N VAL A 34 48.97 -1.22 64.88
CA VAL A 34 49.60 -1.41 63.56
C VAL A 34 48.78 -2.35 62.69
N VAL A 35 48.27 -3.45 63.25
CA VAL A 35 47.44 -4.42 62.52
C VAL A 35 46.07 -3.84 62.17
N SER A 36 45.44 -3.03 63.04
CA SER A 36 44.15 -2.40 62.73
C SER A 36 44.26 -1.34 61.63
N VAL A 37 45.32 -0.51 61.66
CA VAL A 37 45.60 0.47 60.59
C VAL A 37 45.93 -0.25 59.28
N ALA A 38 46.74 -1.32 59.33
CA ALA A 38 47.02 -2.14 58.15
C ALA A 38 45.76 -2.79 57.57
N GLY A 39 44.88 -3.32 58.44
CA GLY A 39 43.58 -3.86 58.07
C GLY A 39 42.68 -2.82 57.39
N ALA A 40 42.61 -1.61 57.93
CA ALA A 40 41.82 -0.51 57.36
C ALA A 40 42.34 -0.09 55.96
N VAL A 41 43.66 -0.03 55.77
CA VAL A 41 44.27 0.30 54.46
C VAL A 41 43.98 -0.78 53.42
N VAL A 42 44.07 -2.06 53.80
CA VAL A 42 43.75 -3.18 52.91
C VAL A 42 42.27 -3.18 52.55
N LEU A 43 41.39 -2.93 53.52
CA LEU A 43 39.94 -2.82 53.30
C LEU A 43 39.61 -1.72 52.28
N LEU A 44 40.19 -0.52 52.44
CA LEU A 44 39.99 0.59 51.50
C LEU A 44 40.47 0.27 50.08
N ARG A 45 41.58 -0.47 49.92
CA ARG A 45 42.07 -0.90 48.60
C ARG A 45 41.12 -1.90 47.93
N ILE A 46 40.61 -2.85 48.70
CA ILE A 46 39.65 -3.84 48.21
C ILE A 46 38.35 -3.16 47.81
N THR A 47 37.78 -2.29 48.66
CA THR A 47 36.56 -1.54 48.34
C THR A 47 36.72 -0.72 47.07
N ARG A 48 37.84 -0.01 46.88
CA ARG A 48 38.11 0.73 45.64
C ARG A 48 38.17 -0.17 44.41
N THR A 49 38.73 -1.38 44.54
CA THR A 49 38.84 -2.33 43.42
C THR A 49 37.49 -2.94 43.08
N VAL A 50 36.70 -3.33 44.09
CA VAL A 50 35.33 -3.84 43.94
C VAL A 50 34.43 -2.78 43.31
N VAL A 51 34.49 -1.53 43.78
CA VAL A 51 33.71 -0.43 43.20
C VAL A 51 34.10 -0.19 41.74
N LYS A 52 35.39 -0.17 41.39
CA LYS A 52 35.81 -0.03 39.97
C LYS A 52 35.30 -1.17 39.09
N GLN A 53 35.31 -2.41 39.57
CA GLN A 53 34.76 -3.56 38.83
C GLN A 53 33.23 -3.49 38.71
N LEU A 54 32.53 -3.09 39.77
CA LEU A 54 31.09 -2.89 39.76
C LEU A 54 30.69 -1.77 38.79
N LEU A 55 31.41 -0.65 38.82
CA LEU A 55 31.22 0.48 37.91
C LEU A 55 31.50 0.10 36.45
N TRP A 56 32.49 -0.76 36.19
CA TRP A 56 32.75 -1.25 34.82
C TRP A 56 31.57 -2.09 34.30
N ARG A 57 31.08 -3.02 35.10
CA ARG A 57 29.93 -3.86 34.74
C ARG A 57 28.64 -3.05 34.64
N LEU A 58 28.46 -2.08 35.54
CA LEU A 58 27.32 -1.16 35.54
C LEU A 58 27.36 -0.24 34.31
N ARG A 59 28.53 0.32 33.98
CA ARG A 59 28.73 1.16 32.78
C ARG A 59 28.37 0.39 31.51
N ASN A 60 28.88 -0.84 31.34
CA ASN A 60 28.55 -1.64 30.16
C ASN A 60 27.04 -1.95 30.09
N ARG A 61 26.40 -2.32 31.22
CA ARG A 61 24.96 -2.58 31.26
C ARG A 61 24.13 -1.31 30.99
N LEU A 62 24.54 -0.18 31.55
CA LEU A 62 23.90 1.12 31.34
C LEU A 62 24.04 1.56 29.90
N ILE A 63 25.21 1.46 29.26
CA ILE A 63 25.40 1.81 27.84
C ILE A 63 24.45 1.01 26.96
N THR A 64 24.36 -0.31 27.17
CA THR A 64 23.41 -1.16 26.43
C THR A 64 21.98 -0.69 26.66
N ALA A 65 21.56 -0.48 27.91
CA ALA A 65 20.21 -0.02 28.23
C ALA A 65 19.90 1.34 27.60
N TYR A 66 20.80 2.31 27.68
CA TYR A 66 20.65 3.64 27.07
C TYR A 66 20.56 3.56 25.54
N ILE A 67 21.38 2.72 24.89
CA ILE A 67 21.28 2.48 23.44
C ILE A 67 19.90 1.89 23.11
N PHE A 68 19.40 0.90 23.87
CA PHE A 68 18.06 0.36 23.63
C PHE A 68 16.97 1.41 23.82
N ILE A 69 17.04 2.21 24.89
CA ILE A 69 16.07 3.28 25.19
C ILE A 69 16.05 4.32 24.05
N ALA A 70 17.18 4.60 23.41
CA ALA A 70 17.25 5.53 22.28
C ALA A 70 16.92 4.89 20.92
N LEU A 71 17.41 3.68 20.66
CA LEU A 71 17.30 3.01 19.36
C LEU A 71 15.89 2.48 19.12
N VAL A 72 15.23 1.92 20.14
CA VAL A 72 13.89 1.33 19.99
C VAL A 72 12.88 2.37 19.48
N PRO A 73 12.77 3.59 20.07
CA PRO A 73 11.90 4.62 19.53
C PRO A 73 12.24 5.03 18.10
N VAL A 74 13.53 5.17 17.77
CA VAL A 74 13.96 5.57 16.42
C VAL A 74 13.56 4.52 15.40
N VAL A 75 13.85 3.24 15.65
CA VAL A 75 13.45 2.14 14.77
C VAL A 75 11.93 2.07 14.62
N LEU A 76 11.19 2.23 15.73
CA LEU A 76 9.73 2.23 15.70
C LEU A 76 9.17 3.38 14.86
N ILE A 77 9.69 4.60 15.03
CA ILE A 77 9.29 5.76 14.24
C ILE A 77 9.61 5.52 12.76
N THR A 78 10.82 5.05 12.43
CA THR A 78 11.20 4.77 11.04
C THR A 78 10.29 3.72 10.40
N LEU A 79 9.97 2.65 11.13
CA LEU A 79 9.08 1.60 10.63
C LEU A 79 7.65 2.14 10.41
N LEU A 80 7.12 2.89 11.38
CA LEU A 80 5.79 3.49 11.26
C LEU A 80 5.73 4.53 10.15
N SER A 81 6.77 5.36 9.98
CA SER A 81 6.88 6.30 8.86
C SER A 81 6.92 5.57 7.52
N GLY A 82 7.71 4.50 7.40
CA GLY A 82 7.75 3.68 6.18
C GLY A 82 6.40 3.07 5.84
N LEU A 83 5.71 2.49 6.83
CA LEU A 83 4.35 1.98 6.66
C LEU A 83 3.37 3.10 6.27
N GLY A 84 3.44 4.26 6.92
CA GLY A 84 2.60 5.42 6.62
C GLY A 84 2.76 5.89 5.18
N VAL A 85 3.99 6.00 4.68
CA VAL A 85 4.28 6.33 3.28
C VAL A 85 3.72 5.26 2.34
N GLY A 86 3.87 3.97 2.68
CA GLY A 86 3.33 2.87 1.88
C GLY A 86 1.79 2.90 1.79
N LEU A 87 1.11 3.08 2.92
CA LEU A 87 -0.35 3.17 2.99
C LEU A 87 -0.89 4.36 2.19
N LEU A 88 -0.27 5.54 2.35
CA LEU A 88 -0.69 6.75 1.64
C LEU A 88 -0.40 6.64 0.14
N GLY A 89 0.77 6.14 -0.25
CA GLY A 89 1.12 5.95 -1.66
C GLY A 89 0.18 4.97 -2.37
N GLY A 90 -0.12 3.84 -1.73
CA GLY A 90 -1.10 2.87 -2.23
C GLY A 90 -2.51 3.47 -2.34
N GLN A 91 -2.97 4.15 -1.29
CA GLN A 91 -4.31 4.74 -1.26
C GLN A 91 -4.49 5.88 -2.27
N LEU A 92 -3.48 6.74 -2.46
CA LEU A 92 -3.53 7.81 -3.44
C LEU A 92 -3.51 7.26 -4.86
N SER A 93 -2.66 6.27 -5.12
CA SER A 93 -2.56 5.65 -6.45
C SER A 93 -3.86 4.93 -6.85
N ILE A 94 -4.46 4.15 -5.94
CA ILE A 94 -5.74 3.48 -6.23
C ILE A 94 -6.86 4.52 -6.40
N TYR A 95 -6.83 5.61 -5.61
CA TYR A 95 -7.80 6.70 -5.72
C TYR A 95 -7.68 7.42 -7.06
N LEU A 96 -6.47 7.69 -7.55
CA LEU A 96 -6.24 8.28 -8.86
C LEU A 96 -6.85 7.40 -9.96
N VAL A 97 -6.57 6.10 -9.96
CA VAL A 97 -7.10 5.16 -10.97
C VAL A 97 -8.63 5.09 -10.92
N THR A 98 -9.20 4.94 -9.72
CA THR A 98 -10.66 4.82 -9.54
C THR A 98 -11.41 6.12 -9.85
N SER A 99 -10.90 7.26 -9.42
CA SER A 99 -11.50 8.57 -9.70
C SER A 99 -11.43 8.93 -11.19
N GLU A 100 -10.32 8.62 -11.86
CA GLU A 100 -10.17 8.83 -13.29
C GLU A 100 -11.07 7.88 -14.09
N LEU A 101 -11.21 6.63 -13.66
CA LEU A 101 -12.16 5.68 -14.24
C LEU A 101 -13.60 6.19 -14.15
N GLU A 102 -14.02 6.63 -12.97
CA GLU A 102 -15.36 7.20 -12.74
C GLU A 102 -15.56 8.49 -13.57
N ARG A 103 -14.52 9.33 -13.67
CA ARG A 103 -14.56 10.53 -14.51
C ARG A 103 -14.80 10.17 -15.98
N ARG A 104 -14.15 9.12 -16.50
CA ARG A 104 -14.32 8.68 -17.89
C ARG A 104 -15.70 8.11 -18.17
N THR A 105 -16.20 7.23 -17.31
CA THR A 105 -17.55 6.66 -17.45
C THR A 105 -18.63 7.74 -17.32
N SER A 106 -18.46 8.69 -16.39
CA SER A 106 -19.36 9.84 -16.23
C SER A 106 -19.30 10.80 -17.42
N THR A 107 -18.11 11.05 -17.99
CA THR A 107 -17.96 11.86 -19.22
C THR A 107 -18.64 11.18 -20.42
N LEU A 108 -18.49 9.86 -20.54
CA LEU A 108 -19.19 9.07 -21.55
C LEU A 108 -20.72 9.21 -21.37
N ARG A 109 -21.22 9.12 -20.13
CA ARG A 109 -22.64 9.31 -19.79
C ARG A 109 -23.15 10.68 -20.23
N GLY A 110 -22.45 11.76 -19.89
CA GLY A 110 -22.85 13.11 -20.29
C GLY A 110 -22.92 13.26 -21.80
N THR A 111 -22.02 12.60 -22.53
CA THR A 111 -21.98 12.65 -23.99
C THR A 111 -23.14 11.89 -24.64
N ILE A 112 -23.50 10.71 -24.11
CA ILE A 112 -24.66 9.97 -24.62
C ILE A 112 -26.00 10.55 -24.15
N GLU A 113 -26.05 11.19 -22.98
CA GLU A 113 -27.23 11.90 -22.46
C GLU A 113 -27.64 13.01 -23.42
N PHE A 114 -26.65 13.69 -23.97
CA PHE A 114 -26.83 14.65 -25.04
C PHE A 114 -27.36 14.01 -26.35
N LEU A 115 -26.89 12.81 -26.73
CA LEU A 115 -27.45 12.05 -27.87
C LEU A 115 -28.91 11.64 -27.65
N ALA A 116 -29.32 11.42 -26.40
CA ALA A 116 -30.69 11.03 -26.06
C ALA A 116 -31.65 12.23 -25.96
N ARG A 117 -31.17 13.41 -25.53
CA ARG A 117 -32.02 14.59 -25.25
C ARG A 117 -32.54 15.34 -26.46
N ASP A 118 -31.95 15.14 -27.66
CA ASP A 118 -32.41 15.82 -28.88
C ASP A 118 -32.31 17.36 -28.79
N ASP A 119 -31.29 17.87 -28.09
CA ASP A 119 -31.16 19.31 -27.73
C ASP A 119 -31.08 20.24 -28.96
N PHE A 120 -30.76 19.72 -30.14
CA PHE A 120 -30.56 20.52 -31.35
C PHE A 120 -31.56 20.27 -32.48
N GLY A 121 -32.63 19.48 -32.24
CA GLY A 121 -33.62 19.16 -33.29
C GLY A 121 -33.04 18.40 -34.50
N MET A 122 -31.81 17.90 -34.39
CA MET A 122 -31.11 17.11 -35.41
C MET A 122 -31.30 15.62 -35.11
N ARG A 123 -32.51 15.13 -35.32
CA ARG A 123 -32.81 13.69 -35.11
C ARG A 123 -32.07 12.80 -36.09
N ASP A 124 -31.92 13.27 -37.32
CA ASP A 124 -31.45 12.45 -38.43
C ASP A 124 -29.93 12.58 -38.60
N GLY A 125 -29.22 11.43 -38.51
CA GLY A 125 -27.80 11.33 -38.81
C GLY A 125 -26.85 12.08 -37.85
N TRP A 126 -27.32 12.64 -36.73
CA TRP A 126 -26.43 13.25 -35.73
C TRP A 126 -25.53 12.20 -35.05
N ALA A 127 -26.13 11.08 -34.63
CA ALA A 127 -25.37 9.99 -34.00
C ALA A 127 -24.27 9.44 -34.93
N GLU A 128 -24.57 9.34 -36.23
CA GLU A 128 -23.61 8.91 -37.26
C GLU A 128 -22.45 9.89 -37.45
N ARG A 129 -22.69 11.20 -37.32
CA ARG A 129 -21.64 12.23 -37.39
C ARG A 129 -20.77 12.28 -36.13
N VAL A 130 -21.35 11.99 -34.97
CA VAL A 130 -20.65 12.08 -33.68
C VAL A 130 -19.89 10.82 -33.33
N ALA A 131 -20.39 9.64 -33.70
CA ALA A 131 -19.79 8.38 -33.29
C ALA A 131 -18.30 8.24 -33.66
N PRO A 132 -17.83 8.64 -34.85
CA PRO A 132 -16.39 8.62 -35.17
C PRO A 132 -15.56 9.54 -34.25
N VAL A 133 -16.12 10.69 -33.85
CA VAL A 133 -15.45 11.60 -32.90
C VAL A 133 -15.39 10.98 -31.51
N LEU A 134 -16.43 10.25 -31.09
CA LEU A 134 -16.42 9.55 -29.81
C LEU A 134 -15.46 8.37 -29.80
N GLU A 135 -15.37 7.62 -30.88
CA GLU A 135 -14.43 6.52 -31.05
C GLU A 135 -12.97 7.01 -31.01
N SER A 136 -12.68 8.17 -31.62
CA SER A 136 -11.34 8.77 -31.56
C SER A 136 -10.87 9.06 -30.12
N ARG A 137 -11.80 9.29 -29.19
CA ARG A 137 -11.53 9.52 -27.77
C ARG A 137 -11.69 8.26 -26.91
N ASN A 138 -12.45 7.28 -27.40
CA ASN A 138 -12.76 6.03 -26.73
C ASN A 138 -12.57 4.89 -27.74
N PRO A 139 -11.32 4.43 -27.96
CA PRO A 139 -11.03 3.39 -28.93
C PRO A 139 -11.88 2.13 -28.69
N GLY A 140 -12.45 1.57 -29.76
CA GLY A 140 -13.32 0.38 -29.68
C GLY A 140 -14.72 0.66 -29.14
N LEU A 141 -15.17 1.92 -29.14
CA LEU A 141 -16.53 2.29 -28.75
C LEU A 141 -17.59 1.54 -29.56
N GLU A 142 -18.49 0.86 -28.85
CA GLU A 142 -19.75 0.35 -29.38
C GLU A 142 -20.89 1.26 -28.90
N LEU A 143 -21.68 1.80 -29.80
CA LEU A 143 -22.81 2.69 -29.51
C LEU A 143 -24.08 2.09 -30.11
N LEU A 144 -25.15 2.05 -29.34
CA LEU A 144 -26.48 1.65 -29.80
C LEU A 144 -27.48 2.76 -29.46
N VAL A 145 -28.18 3.22 -30.47
CA VAL A 145 -29.27 4.20 -30.37
C VAL A 145 -30.56 3.50 -30.79
N GLN A 146 -31.50 3.40 -29.86
CA GLN A 146 -32.82 2.83 -30.08
C GLN A 146 -33.85 3.94 -29.92
N ASP A 147 -34.52 4.31 -31.02
CA ASP A 147 -35.68 5.20 -31.01
C ASP A 147 -36.84 4.48 -31.72
N ARG A 148 -37.22 4.92 -32.94
CA ARG A 148 -38.12 4.15 -33.83
C ARG A 148 -37.38 3.06 -34.61
N THR A 149 -36.11 3.29 -34.88
CA THR A 149 -35.20 2.34 -35.53
C THR A 149 -34.05 2.03 -34.57
N LEU A 150 -33.44 0.85 -34.79
CA LEU A 150 -32.21 0.47 -34.11
C LEU A 150 -31.03 0.90 -34.99
N TRP A 151 -30.14 1.71 -34.43
CA TRP A 151 -28.91 2.10 -35.09
C TRP A 151 -27.72 1.76 -34.19
N SER A 152 -26.66 1.21 -34.77
CA SER A 152 -25.45 0.82 -34.06
C SER A 152 -24.20 1.38 -34.72
N TYR A 153 -23.18 1.63 -33.91
CA TYR A 153 -21.84 1.98 -34.35
C TYR A 153 -20.80 1.12 -33.60
N PRO A 154 -19.79 0.59 -34.27
CA PRO A 154 -19.70 0.48 -35.73
C PRO A 154 -20.87 -0.35 -36.30
N ALA A 155 -21.08 -0.31 -37.62
CA ALA A 155 -22.26 -0.95 -38.23
C ALA A 155 -22.31 -2.47 -38.05
N ASP A 156 -21.15 -3.10 -37.79
CA ASP A 156 -20.96 -4.51 -37.48
C ASP A 156 -20.97 -4.83 -35.98
N ALA A 157 -21.20 -3.83 -35.12
CA ALA A 157 -21.30 -4.03 -33.67
C ALA A 157 -22.44 -5.01 -33.33
N ARG A 158 -22.13 -6.03 -32.54
CA ARG A 158 -23.10 -7.03 -32.06
C ARG A 158 -23.75 -6.60 -30.74
N LEU A 159 -24.03 -5.31 -30.61
CA LEU A 159 -24.62 -4.76 -29.40
C LEU A 159 -26.14 -4.95 -29.44
N SER A 160 -26.65 -5.77 -28.52
CA SER A 160 -28.10 -5.91 -28.30
C SER A 160 -28.60 -4.79 -27.38
N PRO A 161 -29.90 -4.44 -27.46
CA PRO A 161 -30.53 -3.61 -26.44
C PRO A 161 -30.37 -4.25 -25.06
N PRO A 162 -30.13 -3.46 -23.99
CA PRO A 162 -30.02 -4.01 -22.65
C PRO A 162 -31.35 -4.69 -22.24
N PRO A 163 -31.30 -5.74 -21.39
CA PRO A 163 -32.51 -6.38 -20.86
C PRO A 163 -33.51 -5.39 -20.23
N ALA A 164 -34.76 -5.80 -20.07
CA ALA A 164 -35.76 -4.96 -19.43
C ALA A 164 -35.37 -4.62 -17.98
N GLY A 165 -35.56 -3.38 -17.56
CA GLY A 165 -35.33 -2.92 -16.19
C GLY A 165 -33.99 -2.19 -15.94
N TRP A 166 -33.15 -2.00 -16.96
CA TRP A 166 -31.93 -1.21 -16.86
C TRP A 166 -32.23 0.27 -16.61
N LYS A 167 -31.67 0.82 -15.53
CA LYS A 167 -31.74 2.25 -15.24
C LYS A 167 -30.69 3.03 -16.03
N SER A 168 -30.91 4.34 -16.18
CA SER A 168 -29.88 5.24 -16.69
C SER A 168 -28.73 5.33 -15.69
N GLY A 169 -27.50 5.27 -16.17
CA GLY A 169 -26.32 5.21 -15.32
C GLY A 169 -25.03 5.05 -16.12
N SER A 170 -23.92 4.92 -15.41
CA SER A 170 -22.60 4.66 -15.97
C SER A 170 -21.73 3.92 -14.96
N GLY A 171 -20.66 3.30 -15.44
CA GLY A 171 -19.70 2.62 -14.59
C GLY A 171 -18.97 1.54 -15.36
N LEU A 172 -18.64 0.45 -14.66
CA LEU A 172 -18.11 -0.77 -15.27
C LEU A 172 -19.20 -1.81 -15.46
N LEU A 173 -19.04 -2.61 -16.50
CA LEU A 173 -19.96 -3.64 -16.94
C LEU A 173 -19.19 -4.91 -17.30
N LEU A 174 -19.66 -6.06 -16.85
CA LEU A 174 -19.22 -7.36 -17.33
C LEU A 174 -20.23 -7.88 -18.36
N LYS A 175 -19.77 -8.10 -19.60
CA LYS A 175 -20.54 -8.66 -20.71
C LYS A 175 -19.69 -9.74 -21.39
N ASP A 176 -20.25 -10.92 -21.61
CA ASP A 176 -19.55 -12.06 -22.25
C ASP A 176 -18.21 -12.43 -21.57
N GLY A 177 -18.11 -12.22 -20.26
CA GLY A 177 -16.88 -12.45 -19.48
C GLY A 177 -15.78 -11.41 -19.70
N ARG A 178 -16.07 -10.31 -20.40
CA ARG A 178 -15.14 -9.19 -20.63
C ARG A 178 -15.67 -7.89 -20.02
N LEU A 179 -14.75 -7.03 -19.62
CA LEU A 179 -15.03 -5.80 -18.91
C LEU A 179 -15.13 -4.61 -19.87
N TYR A 180 -16.25 -3.90 -19.77
CA TYR A 180 -16.54 -2.68 -20.52
C TYR A 180 -16.78 -1.51 -19.56
N GLY A 181 -16.33 -0.32 -19.93
CA GLY A 181 -16.90 0.91 -19.43
C GLY A 181 -18.24 1.11 -20.13
N TRP A 182 -19.31 1.37 -19.38
CA TRP A 182 -20.63 1.53 -19.96
C TRP A 182 -21.26 2.85 -19.54
N ALA A 183 -22.17 3.31 -20.39
CA ALA A 183 -23.14 4.32 -20.02
C ALA A 183 -24.47 4.03 -20.73
N HIS A 184 -25.58 4.23 -20.04
CA HIS A 184 -26.94 4.08 -20.56
C HIS A 184 -27.78 5.27 -20.17
N THR A 185 -28.61 5.74 -21.09
CA THR A 185 -29.56 6.81 -20.85
C THR A 185 -30.85 6.56 -21.63
N GLU A 186 -31.97 6.92 -21.03
CA GLU A 186 -33.29 6.89 -21.67
C GLU A 186 -33.96 8.25 -21.51
N HIS A 187 -34.34 8.87 -22.63
CA HIS A 187 -35.06 10.14 -22.63
C HIS A 187 -36.22 10.09 -23.64
N LYS A 188 -37.46 10.31 -23.16
CA LYS A 188 -38.69 10.34 -23.99
C LYS A 188 -38.84 9.13 -24.94
N GLY A 189 -38.43 7.94 -24.51
CA GLY A 189 -38.51 6.70 -25.29
C GLY A 189 -37.31 6.43 -26.21
N ARG A 190 -36.38 7.38 -26.34
CA ARG A 190 -35.09 7.18 -27.02
C ARG A 190 -34.07 6.66 -26.01
N ARG A 191 -33.50 5.49 -26.29
CA ARG A 191 -32.46 4.85 -25.47
C ARG A 191 -31.13 4.93 -26.19
N VAL A 192 -30.09 5.26 -25.44
CA VAL A 192 -28.72 5.27 -25.94
C VAL A 192 -27.87 4.50 -24.95
N ILE A 193 -27.09 3.55 -25.46
CA ILE A 193 -26.11 2.82 -24.68
C ILE A 193 -24.76 2.83 -25.40
N ALA A 194 -23.70 3.12 -24.64
CA ALA A 194 -22.34 3.10 -25.10
C ALA A 194 -21.53 2.12 -24.26
N LEU A 195 -20.71 1.31 -24.92
CA LEU A 195 -19.74 0.41 -24.33
C LEU A 195 -18.35 0.74 -24.85
N VAL A 196 -17.36 0.75 -23.96
CA VAL A 196 -15.95 0.96 -24.29
C VAL A 196 -15.16 -0.21 -23.70
N PRO A 197 -14.42 -0.99 -24.50
CA PRO A 197 -13.66 -2.12 -23.99
C PRO A 197 -12.56 -1.65 -23.02
N ILE A 198 -12.48 -2.27 -21.85
CA ILE A 198 -11.42 -1.98 -20.89
C ILE A 198 -10.22 -2.87 -21.22
N THR A 199 -9.19 -2.29 -21.82
CA THR A 199 -7.92 -2.95 -22.15
C THR A 199 -6.83 -2.59 -21.15
N ARG A 200 -5.67 -3.24 -21.26
CA ARG A 200 -4.48 -2.88 -20.49
C ARG A 200 -4.01 -1.46 -20.80
N GLU A 201 -4.07 -1.04 -22.06
CA GLU A 201 -3.70 0.31 -22.51
C GLU A 201 -4.66 1.35 -21.93
N PHE A 202 -5.96 1.07 -21.95
CA PHE A 202 -6.96 1.95 -21.31
C PHE A 202 -6.62 2.19 -19.83
N LEU A 203 -6.36 1.14 -19.07
CA LEU A 203 -5.95 1.26 -17.66
C LEU A 203 -4.65 2.08 -17.49
N GLY A 204 -3.69 1.91 -18.40
CA GLY A 204 -2.45 2.69 -18.42
C GLY A 204 -2.65 4.18 -18.67
N THR A 205 -3.75 4.57 -19.32
CA THR A 205 -4.08 5.98 -19.50
C THR A 205 -4.77 6.60 -18.27
N LEU A 206 -5.20 5.80 -17.28
CA LEU A 206 -5.84 6.30 -16.06
C LEU A 206 -4.82 6.95 -15.12
N ALA A 207 -3.65 6.34 -14.96
CA ALA A 207 -2.55 6.86 -14.16
C ALA A 207 -1.22 6.57 -14.88
N PRO A 208 -0.90 7.32 -15.96
CA PRO A 208 0.22 7.01 -16.84
C PRO A 208 1.54 7.02 -16.07
N ASP A 209 2.26 5.90 -16.12
CA ASP A 209 3.59 5.74 -15.51
C ASP A 209 3.66 5.86 -13.98
N VAL A 210 2.51 6.01 -13.30
CA VAL A 210 2.41 6.11 -11.83
C VAL A 210 2.28 4.73 -11.18
N CYS A 211 1.49 3.84 -11.78
CA CYS A 211 1.27 2.50 -11.26
C CYS A 211 0.93 1.50 -12.37
N GLU A 212 1.28 0.24 -12.13
CA GLU A 212 0.65 -0.87 -12.81
C GLU A 212 -0.73 -1.11 -12.18
N SER A 213 -1.76 -1.25 -12.99
CA SER A 213 -3.15 -1.47 -12.57
C SER A 213 -3.76 -2.65 -13.29
N SER A 214 -4.52 -3.45 -12.57
CA SER A 214 -5.19 -4.64 -13.11
C SER A 214 -6.50 -4.90 -12.37
N ILE A 215 -7.51 -5.41 -13.06
CA ILE A 215 -8.77 -5.79 -12.46
C ILE A 215 -8.86 -7.31 -12.44
N LEU A 216 -8.94 -7.86 -11.23
CA LEU A 216 -8.97 -9.28 -10.96
C LEU A 216 -10.38 -9.73 -10.63
N ASP A 217 -10.75 -10.89 -11.19
CA ASP A 217 -11.90 -11.65 -10.74
C ASP A 217 -11.42 -12.74 -9.77
N LEU A 218 -11.73 -12.61 -8.48
CA LEU A 218 -11.31 -13.61 -7.48
C LEU A 218 -11.95 -15.00 -7.71
N ARG A 219 -12.99 -15.09 -8.55
CA ARG A 219 -13.67 -16.35 -8.88
C ARG A 219 -13.08 -17.04 -10.11
N SER A 220 -12.26 -16.35 -10.90
CA SER A 220 -11.76 -16.84 -12.19
C SER A 220 -10.29 -16.46 -12.41
N THR A 221 -9.49 -17.41 -12.90
CA THR A 221 -8.10 -17.14 -13.28
C THR A 221 -7.97 -16.48 -14.65
N ARG A 222 -9.08 -16.36 -15.42
CA ARG A 222 -9.06 -15.73 -16.75
C ARG A 222 -9.07 -14.22 -16.62
N SER A 223 -8.27 -13.55 -17.45
CA SER A 223 -8.36 -12.11 -17.62
C SER A 223 -9.76 -11.73 -18.10
N ILE A 224 -10.37 -10.77 -17.42
CA ILE A 224 -11.61 -10.12 -17.83
C ILE A 224 -11.35 -8.87 -18.69
N LEU A 225 -10.09 -8.45 -18.83
CA LEU A 225 -9.73 -7.33 -19.69
C LEU A 225 -9.79 -7.75 -21.17
N HIS A 226 -10.10 -6.79 -22.03
CA HIS A 226 -10.00 -6.96 -23.46
C HIS A 226 -8.55 -7.09 -23.92
N GLU A 227 -8.35 -7.85 -24.99
CA GLU A 227 -7.10 -7.85 -25.75
C GLU A 227 -6.82 -6.45 -26.32
N SER A 228 -5.55 -6.16 -26.58
CA SER A 228 -5.13 -4.90 -27.17
C SER A 228 -5.83 -4.65 -28.50
N LEU A 229 -6.39 -3.45 -28.67
CA LEU A 229 -7.08 -3.08 -29.89
C LEU A 229 -6.10 -2.91 -31.06
N PRO A 230 -6.55 -3.11 -32.31
CA PRO A 230 -5.72 -2.84 -33.49
C PRO A 230 -5.22 -1.39 -33.50
N GLY A 231 -3.91 -1.19 -33.68
CA GLY A 231 -3.30 0.13 -33.68
C GLY A 231 -3.13 0.78 -32.30
N ALA A 232 -3.32 0.01 -31.21
CA ALA A 232 -3.06 0.49 -29.87
C ALA A 232 -1.58 0.88 -29.68
N GLU A 233 -1.37 2.03 -29.04
CA GLU A 233 -0.03 2.47 -28.63
C GLU A 233 0.52 1.61 -27.49
N PHE A 234 1.80 1.81 -27.16
CA PHE A 234 2.42 1.15 -26.02
C PHE A 234 1.68 1.48 -24.72
N SER A 235 1.37 0.45 -23.95
CA SER A 235 0.70 0.62 -22.66
C SER A 235 1.59 1.37 -21.66
N HIS A 236 1.09 2.49 -21.15
CA HIS A 236 1.66 3.18 -19.98
C HIS A 236 1.28 2.50 -18.64
N ASN A 237 0.66 1.32 -18.71
CA ASN A 237 0.32 0.51 -17.55
C ASN A 237 1.50 -0.38 -17.16
N ARG A 238 2.43 0.19 -16.39
CA ARG A 238 3.67 -0.48 -15.99
C ARG A 238 4.07 -0.15 -14.58
N PHE A 239 4.79 -1.09 -13.97
CA PHE A 239 5.35 -0.89 -12.65
C PHE A 239 6.54 0.10 -12.73
N PRO A 240 6.51 1.21 -11.98
CA PRO A 240 7.59 2.21 -12.03
C PRO A 240 8.94 1.62 -11.60
N PRO A 241 10.05 2.03 -12.26
CA PRO A 241 11.38 1.57 -11.91
C PRO A 241 11.83 2.17 -10.56
N ALA A 242 12.66 1.43 -9.82
CA ALA A 242 13.18 1.93 -8.55
C ALA A 242 14.21 3.06 -8.75
N VAL A 243 14.00 4.21 -8.09
CA VAL A 243 14.94 5.36 -8.17
C VAL A 243 16.08 5.24 -7.15
N ASN A 244 15.81 4.60 -6.00
CA ASN A 244 16.80 4.45 -4.92
C ASN A 244 16.52 3.20 -4.06
N ARG A 245 17.35 2.97 -3.03
CA ARG A 245 17.24 1.79 -2.14
C ARG A 245 16.08 1.81 -1.15
N LEU A 246 15.52 2.98 -0.87
CA LEU A 246 14.35 3.16 -0.02
C LEU A 246 13.05 3.06 -0.82
N ASP A 247 13.14 2.79 -2.11
CA ASP A 247 12.02 2.70 -3.01
C ASP A 247 11.48 1.26 -3.02
N PHE A 248 10.57 0.98 -2.07
CA PHE A 248 9.98 -0.33 -1.91
C PHE A 248 8.70 -0.48 -2.75
N GLU A 249 8.32 -1.72 -3.02
CA GLU A 249 7.10 -2.06 -3.75
C GLU A 249 5.88 -1.88 -2.84
N ILE A 250 4.86 -1.22 -3.37
CA ILE A 250 3.56 -1.04 -2.74
C ILE A 250 2.53 -1.76 -3.61
N ASP A 251 2.05 -2.90 -3.13
CA ASP A 251 0.89 -3.58 -3.67
C ASP A 251 -0.35 -3.13 -2.90
N TRP A 252 -1.37 -2.68 -3.63
CA TRP A 252 -2.62 -2.21 -3.03
C TRP A 252 -3.83 -2.68 -3.85
N GLY A 253 -5.00 -2.72 -3.21
CA GLY A 253 -6.21 -3.09 -3.93
C GLY A 253 -7.47 -2.57 -3.26
N SER A 254 -8.51 -2.36 -4.06
CA SER A 254 -9.83 -1.95 -3.62
C SER A 254 -10.90 -2.72 -4.38
N PRO A 255 -12.02 -3.11 -3.74
CA PRO A 255 -13.21 -3.52 -4.47
C PRO A 255 -13.70 -2.35 -5.34
N ILE A 256 -14.17 -2.69 -6.53
CA ILE A 256 -14.82 -1.78 -7.48
C ILE A 256 -16.14 -2.40 -7.94
N PRO A 257 -17.23 -1.61 -8.02
CA PRO A 257 -18.52 -2.12 -8.46
C PRO A 257 -18.54 -2.35 -9.98
N VAL A 258 -18.98 -3.54 -10.40
CA VAL A 258 -19.14 -3.93 -11.80
C VAL A 258 -20.56 -4.44 -12.02
N HIS A 259 -21.28 -3.82 -12.94
CA HIS A 259 -22.63 -4.24 -13.33
C HIS A 259 -22.58 -5.50 -14.20
N LEU A 260 -23.61 -6.34 -14.13
CA LEU A 260 -23.71 -7.53 -14.97
C LEU A 260 -24.68 -7.28 -16.13
N TRP A 261 -24.24 -7.45 -17.38
CA TRP A 261 -25.07 -7.23 -18.57
C TRP A 261 -26.38 -8.05 -18.56
N GLU A 262 -26.27 -9.34 -18.21
CA GLU A 262 -27.38 -10.28 -18.21
C GLU A 262 -28.42 -10.01 -17.10
N GLN A 263 -28.02 -9.32 -16.03
CA GLN A 263 -28.84 -9.14 -14.82
C GLN A 263 -29.02 -7.65 -14.52
N ALA A 264 -30.16 -7.11 -14.93
CA ALA A 264 -30.48 -5.69 -14.78
C ALA A 264 -30.33 -5.21 -13.33
N ASN A 265 -29.56 -4.14 -13.13
CA ASN A 265 -29.26 -3.51 -11.83
C ASN A 265 -28.53 -4.41 -10.81
N GLN A 266 -27.99 -5.57 -11.21
CA GLN A 266 -27.11 -6.34 -10.35
C GLN A 266 -25.68 -5.81 -10.45
N VAL A 267 -25.06 -5.63 -9.28
CA VAL A 267 -23.68 -5.15 -9.13
C VAL A 267 -22.90 -6.21 -8.37
N GLU A 268 -21.72 -6.55 -8.87
CA GLU A 268 -20.75 -7.39 -8.18
C GLU A 268 -19.46 -6.61 -7.96
N ASP A 269 -18.80 -6.88 -6.84
CA ASP A 269 -17.47 -6.34 -6.61
C ASP A 269 -16.43 -7.14 -7.41
N ARG A 270 -15.53 -6.41 -8.08
CA ARG A 270 -14.27 -6.93 -8.63
C ARG A 270 -13.11 -6.22 -7.95
N TRP A 271 -11.92 -6.82 -7.99
CA TRP A 271 -10.77 -6.25 -7.28
C TRP A 271 -9.90 -5.47 -8.24
N LEU A 272 -9.89 -4.15 -8.11
CA LEU A 272 -8.87 -3.33 -8.73
C LEU A 272 -7.61 -3.44 -7.87
N THR A 273 -6.54 -3.92 -8.48
CA THR A 273 -5.22 -4.02 -7.86
C THR A 273 -4.28 -3.06 -8.55
N ILE A 274 -3.38 -2.49 -7.77
CA ILE A 274 -2.30 -1.67 -8.28
C ILE A 274 -0.98 -2.09 -7.67
N ARG A 275 0.08 -1.81 -8.41
CA ARG A 275 1.45 -1.93 -7.96
C ARG A 275 2.19 -0.65 -8.28
N THR A 276 2.74 -0.02 -7.25
CA THR A 276 3.41 1.27 -7.34
C THR A 276 4.61 1.34 -6.40
N ARG A 277 5.28 2.49 -6.34
CA ARG A 277 6.42 2.77 -5.49
C ARG A 277 6.34 4.21 -4.95
N PRO A 278 6.97 4.52 -3.81
CA PRO A 278 7.02 5.89 -3.29
C PRO A 278 7.60 6.94 -4.23
N SER A 279 8.44 6.56 -5.19
CA SER A 279 9.09 7.48 -6.13
C SER A 279 8.30 7.83 -7.39
N ALA A 280 7.14 7.18 -7.58
CA ALA A 280 6.29 7.35 -8.76
C ALA A 280 5.73 8.77 -8.91
#